data_AF-A0A5D2M691-F1
#
_entry.id   AF-A0A5D2M691-F1
#
_cell.length_a   1.000
_cell.length_b   1.000
_cell.length_c   1.000
_cell.angle_alpha   90.00
_cell.angle_beta   90.00
_cell.angle_gamma   90.00
#
_symmetry.space_group_name_H-M   'P 1'
#
loop_
_entity.id
_entity.type
_entity.pdbx_description
1 polymer ?
#
loop_
_entity_poly.entity_id
_entity_poly.type
_entity_poly.pdbx_seq_one_letter_code
_entity_poly.pdbx_strand_id
1 'polypeptide(L)'
;MAEKNDKYGKELDLAVRIVHMACSLCQKVQQSLVSAASGHVLAKDDDSPVTIADWSVQATVSWLLSEFLEGRSVSIVAEEDVQTLSKPEAASLLSAVVNTVNECLAEAPKYGLQCPKKVLGTSQILEAISRCNSTGGPTGRHWVLDPVDGTLGFVRGDQYAVALGLIEDGKLVLGVLGCPNYPMKKELLNYNHQCNQIKPTSPPSSDIWQKGCVMYARRGTGQAWMQPLIHGDTKFEWPNSATLLQASPVDDPSQATFCEPVEKANSNHLFTEGLASSIETDLCESIAWLNMQQ
;
A
#
# COMPACT_ATOMS: atom_id res chain seq x y z
N MET A 1 14.26 -6.65 33.50
CA MET A 1 13.57 -5.45 32.97
C MET A 1 12.56 -5.92 31.95
N ALA A 2 11.33 -5.44 32.07
CA ALA A 2 10.10 -6.09 31.60
C ALA A 2 10.13 -6.61 30.15
N GLU A 3 9.72 -7.87 29.96
CA GLU A 3 9.03 -8.29 28.74
C GLU A 3 7.85 -7.33 28.55
N LYS A 4 8.09 -6.29 27.76
CA LYS A 4 7.07 -5.32 27.39
C LYS A 4 6.09 -6.12 26.53
N ASN A 5 4.98 -6.50 27.15
CA ASN A 5 3.83 -7.19 26.56
C ASN A 5 3.74 -6.87 25.06
N ASP A 6 4.00 -7.85 24.18
CA ASP A 6 4.05 -7.71 22.72
C ASP A 6 2.64 -7.54 22.14
N LYS A 7 1.88 -6.61 22.72
CA LYS A 7 0.51 -6.28 22.36
C LYS A 7 0.52 -5.89 20.88
N TYR A 8 -0.27 -6.58 20.08
CA TYR A 8 -0.37 -6.46 18.62
C TYR A 8 0.82 -6.97 17.79
N GLY A 9 1.78 -7.70 18.35
CA GLY A 9 2.92 -8.23 17.57
C GLY A 9 2.48 -9.20 16.48
N LYS A 10 1.52 -10.07 16.78
CA LYS A 10 0.95 -11.02 15.81
C LYS A 10 0.12 -10.30 14.73
N GLU A 11 -0.69 -9.32 15.13
CA GLU A 11 -1.47 -8.50 14.20
C GLU A 11 -0.56 -7.69 13.27
N LEU A 12 0.57 -7.17 13.76
CA LEU A 12 1.55 -6.46 12.93
C LEU A 12 2.26 -7.39 11.94
N ASP A 13 2.76 -8.55 12.40
CA ASP A 13 3.38 -9.56 11.53
C ASP A 13 2.43 -9.97 10.38
N LEU A 14 1.16 -10.26 10.73
CA LEU A 14 0.13 -10.56 9.75
C LEU A 14 -0.09 -9.40 8.77
N ALA A 15 -0.27 -8.17 9.28
CA ALA A 15 -0.53 -7.01 8.44
C ALA A 15 0.61 -6.73 7.46
N VAL A 16 1.87 -6.88 7.88
CA VAL A 16 3.03 -6.73 7.00
C VAL A 16 3.01 -7.76 5.87
N ARG A 17 2.75 -9.04 6.18
CA ARG A 17 2.65 -10.11 5.16
C ARG A 17 1.51 -9.86 4.17
N ILE A 18 0.34 -9.46 4.68
CA ILE A 18 -0.83 -9.15 3.86
C ILE A 18 -0.51 -8.00 2.91
N VAL A 19 0.09 -6.91 3.41
CA VAL A 19 0.42 -5.74 2.58
C VAL A 19 1.49 -6.06 1.54
N HIS A 20 2.52 -6.85 1.87
CA HIS A 20 3.48 -7.34 0.89
C HIS A 20 2.81 -8.06 -0.29
N MET A 21 1.84 -8.92 0.03
CA MET A 21 1.11 -9.67 -0.98
C MET A 21 0.15 -8.77 -1.78
N ALA A 22 -0.53 -7.82 -1.12
CA ALA A 22 -1.36 -6.81 -1.79
C ALA A 22 -0.54 -5.94 -2.75
N CYS A 23 0.67 -5.52 -2.37
CA CYS A 23 1.58 -4.80 -3.27
C CYS A 23 1.89 -5.62 -4.53
N SER A 24 2.14 -6.92 -4.38
CA SER A 24 2.42 -7.81 -5.52
C SER A 24 1.20 -7.94 -6.44
N LEU A 25 -0.01 -8.06 -5.87
CA LEU A 25 -1.27 -8.03 -6.61
C LEU A 25 -1.39 -6.73 -7.42
N CYS A 26 -1.24 -5.58 -6.77
CA CYS A 26 -1.35 -4.28 -7.42
C CYS A 26 -0.32 -4.11 -8.54
N GLN A 27 0.93 -4.53 -8.35
CA GLN A 27 1.97 -4.49 -9.40
C GLN A 27 1.58 -5.34 -10.61
N LYS A 28 1.03 -6.54 -10.41
CA LYS A 28 0.57 -7.41 -11.50
C LYS A 28 -0.57 -6.77 -12.27
N VAL A 29 -1.59 -6.28 -11.57
CA VAL A 29 -2.71 -5.57 -12.19
C VAL A 29 -2.18 -4.38 -12.99
N GLN A 30 -1.40 -3.48 -12.38
CA GLN A 30 -0.83 -2.30 -13.05
C GLN A 30 -0.01 -2.65 -14.30
N GLN A 31 0.81 -3.71 -14.26
CA GLN A 31 1.60 -4.16 -15.42
C GLN A 31 0.73 -4.67 -16.57
N SER A 32 -0.37 -5.38 -16.27
CA SER A 32 -1.34 -5.79 -17.29
C SER A 32 -1.97 -4.58 -17.99
N LEU A 33 -2.15 -3.46 -17.27
CA LEU A 33 -2.71 -2.23 -17.82
C LEU A 33 -1.75 -1.48 -18.71
N VAL A 34 -0.51 -1.28 -18.26
CA VAL A 34 0.51 -0.60 -19.06
C VAL A 34 0.73 -1.36 -20.36
N SER A 35 0.68 -2.69 -20.29
CA SER A 35 0.81 -3.57 -21.46
C SER A 35 -0.40 -3.44 -22.40
N ALA A 36 -1.63 -3.37 -21.88
CA ALA A 36 -2.86 -3.18 -22.64
C ALA A 36 -3.04 -1.75 -23.20
N ALA A 37 -2.63 -0.72 -22.45
CA ALA A 37 -2.77 0.70 -22.76
C ALA A 37 -1.80 1.21 -23.84
N SER A 38 -0.98 0.33 -24.43
CA SER A 38 -0.31 0.55 -25.72
C SER A 38 -1.28 0.94 -26.85
N GLY A 39 -2.60 0.78 -26.63
CA GLY A 39 -3.67 1.48 -27.34
C GLY A 39 -4.72 2.01 -26.37
N HIS A 40 -4.77 3.33 -26.19
CA HIS A 40 -5.79 4.11 -25.48
C HIS A 40 -5.84 4.01 -23.93
N VAL A 41 -5.54 5.13 -23.29
CA VAL A 41 -5.78 5.39 -21.86
C VAL A 41 -7.29 5.50 -21.64
N LEU A 42 -7.90 4.46 -21.07
CA LEU A 42 -9.30 4.49 -20.65
C LEU A 42 -9.41 5.37 -19.40
N ALA A 43 -10.04 6.53 -19.57
CA ALA A 43 -10.55 7.34 -18.47
C ALA A 43 -11.66 6.58 -17.73
N LYS A 44 -11.97 7.04 -16.51
CA LYS A 44 -12.99 6.53 -15.59
C LYS A 44 -14.37 6.35 -16.27
N ASP A 45 -14.56 5.22 -16.91
CA ASP A 45 -15.84 4.51 -16.96
C ASP A 45 -15.69 3.29 -16.02
N ASP A 46 -16.80 2.82 -15.45
CA ASP A 46 -16.90 1.92 -14.29
C ASP A 46 -16.16 0.55 -14.38
N ASP A 47 -15.47 0.29 -15.49
CA ASP A 47 -14.56 -0.86 -15.73
C ASP A 47 -13.07 -0.47 -15.61
N SER A 48 -12.76 0.65 -14.94
CA SER A 48 -11.38 1.12 -14.84
C SER A 48 -10.52 0.12 -14.07
N PRO A 49 -9.31 -0.18 -14.52
CA PRO A 49 -8.44 -1.14 -13.86
C PRO A 49 -8.13 -0.97 -12.37
N VAL A 50 -8.27 0.27 -11.88
CA VAL A 50 -8.10 0.58 -10.47
C VAL A 50 -9.18 -0.14 -9.68
N THR A 51 -10.41 -0.19 -10.20
CA THR A 51 -11.53 -0.88 -9.54
C THR A 51 -11.27 -2.37 -9.36
N ILE A 52 -10.64 -3.03 -10.35
CA ILE A 52 -10.18 -4.42 -10.20
C ILE A 52 -9.17 -4.55 -9.07
N ALA A 53 -8.18 -3.65 -8.99
CA ALA A 53 -7.18 -3.66 -7.92
C ALA A 53 -7.82 -3.41 -6.56
N ASP A 54 -8.70 -2.41 -6.44
CA ASP A 54 -9.37 -2.03 -5.20
C ASP A 54 -10.17 -3.19 -4.61
N TRP A 55 -11.09 -3.77 -5.38
CA TRP A 55 -11.88 -4.91 -4.95
C TRP A 55 -11.03 -6.15 -4.69
N SER A 56 -10.00 -6.38 -5.49
CA SER A 56 -9.16 -7.58 -5.32
C SER A 56 -8.28 -7.48 -4.07
N VAL A 57 -7.69 -6.32 -3.77
CA VAL A 57 -6.97 -6.08 -2.52
C VAL A 57 -7.93 -6.20 -1.34
N GLN A 58 -9.09 -5.54 -1.41
CA GLN A 58 -10.09 -5.57 -0.34
C GLN A 58 -10.57 -6.99 -0.02
N ALA A 59 -10.93 -7.78 -1.05
CA ALA A 59 -11.34 -9.16 -0.89
C ALA A 59 -10.22 -10.02 -0.27
N THR A 60 -8.99 -9.84 -0.76
CA THR A 60 -7.81 -10.60 -0.30
C THR A 60 -7.49 -10.31 1.16
N VAL A 61 -7.42 -9.03 1.53
CA VAL A 61 -7.16 -8.58 2.92
C VAL A 61 -8.25 -9.09 3.85
N SER A 62 -9.52 -8.92 3.47
CA SER A 62 -10.67 -9.38 4.24
C SER A 62 -10.65 -10.88 4.49
N TRP A 63 -10.36 -11.68 3.44
CA TRP A 63 -10.27 -13.12 3.55
C TRP A 63 -9.15 -13.53 4.52
N LEU A 64 -7.94 -12.98 4.37
CA LEU A 64 -6.80 -13.33 5.22
C LEU A 64 -6.96 -12.93 6.68
N LEU A 65 -7.54 -11.74 6.94
CA LEU A 65 -7.87 -11.32 8.30
C LEU A 65 -8.92 -12.26 8.93
N SER A 66 -9.91 -12.70 8.15
CA SER A 66 -10.94 -13.64 8.62
C SER A 66 -10.36 -15.01 8.96
N GLU A 67 -9.44 -15.52 8.14
CA GLU A 67 -8.74 -16.79 8.40
C GLU A 67 -7.86 -16.70 9.65
N PHE A 68 -7.10 -15.60 9.81
CA PHE A 68 -6.25 -15.39 10.99
C PHE A 68 -7.06 -15.33 12.30
N LEU A 69 -8.27 -14.74 12.25
CA LEU A 69 -9.15 -14.62 13.41
C LEU A 69 -10.03 -15.85 13.64
N GLU A 70 -9.81 -16.94 12.89
CA GLU A 70 -10.51 -18.23 13.01
C GLU A 70 -12.04 -18.07 12.89
N GLY A 71 -12.49 -17.22 11.95
CA GLY A 71 -13.92 -17.00 11.70
C GLY A 71 -14.63 -16.11 12.73
N ARG A 72 -13.90 -15.48 13.65
CA ARG A 72 -14.45 -14.38 14.45
C ARG A 72 -14.80 -13.20 13.54
N SER A 73 -15.84 -12.46 13.91
CA SER A 73 -16.24 -11.26 13.18
C SER A 73 -15.07 -10.26 13.14
N VAL A 74 -14.63 -9.94 11.92
CA VAL A 74 -13.63 -8.93 11.65
C VAL A 74 -14.36 -7.65 11.28
N SER A 75 -14.10 -6.57 12.00
CA SER A 75 -14.59 -5.25 11.63
C SER A 75 -13.56 -4.60 10.73
N ILE A 76 -13.92 -4.38 9.46
CA ILE A 76 -13.06 -3.77 8.44
C ILE A 76 -13.80 -2.57 7.84
N VAL A 77 -13.17 -1.42 7.87
CA VAL A 77 -13.61 -0.18 7.22
C VAL A 77 -12.80 -0.04 5.93
N ALA A 78 -13.46 -0.02 4.78
CA ALA A 78 -12.83 0.17 3.48
C ALA A 78 -13.76 0.94 2.53
N GLU A 79 -13.22 1.42 1.41
CA GLU A 79 -13.94 2.29 0.47
C GLU A 79 -14.99 1.52 -0.36
N GLU A 80 -14.66 0.32 -0.83
CA GLU A 80 -15.46 -0.34 -1.85
C GLU A 80 -16.62 -1.17 -1.29
N ASP A 81 -17.72 -1.23 -2.03
CA ASP A 81 -18.87 -2.07 -1.69
C ASP A 81 -19.18 -3.13 -2.76
N VAL A 82 -20.09 -4.05 -2.42
CA VAL A 82 -20.52 -5.14 -3.32
C VAL A 82 -21.63 -4.73 -4.29
N GLN A 83 -22.23 -3.55 -4.16
CA GLN A 83 -23.43 -3.17 -4.89
C GLN A 83 -23.15 -3.08 -6.39
N THR A 84 -21.98 -2.56 -6.77
CA THR A 84 -21.56 -2.47 -8.17
C THR A 84 -21.26 -3.86 -8.75
N LEU A 85 -20.47 -4.66 -8.03
CA LEU A 85 -20.07 -6.01 -8.48
C LEU A 85 -21.21 -7.03 -8.53
N SER A 86 -22.30 -6.81 -7.77
CA SER A 86 -23.43 -7.75 -7.72
C SER A 86 -24.39 -7.59 -8.91
N LYS A 87 -24.19 -6.59 -9.75
CA LYS A 87 -25.05 -6.33 -10.92
C LYS A 87 -24.73 -7.30 -12.06
N PRO A 88 -25.74 -7.79 -12.82
CA PRO A 88 -25.52 -8.66 -13.97
C PRO A 88 -24.54 -8.10 -15.02
N GLU A 89 -24.54 -6.77 -15.18
CA GLU A 89 -23.70 -6.06 -16.14
C GLU A 89 -22.22 -6.09 -15.74
N ALA A 90 -21.91 -6.27 -14.45
CA ALA A 90 -20.55 -6.34 -13.90
C ALA A 90 -19.96 -7.77 -13.94
N ALA A 91 -20.57 -8.72 -14.65
CA ALA A 91 -20.14 -10.12 -14.65
C ALA A 91 -18.69 -10.33 -15.13
N SER A 92 -18.25 -9.58 -16.14
CA SER A 92 -16.87 -9.60 -16.65
C SER A 92 -15.89 -9.08 -15.60
N LEU A 93 -16.20 -7.93 -15.01
CA LEU A 93 -15.44 -7.27 -13.96
C LEU A 93 -15.31 -8.16 -12.72
N LEU A 94 -16.42 -8.74 -12.27
CA LEU A 94 -16.45 -9.70 -11.17
C LEU A 94 -15.61 -10.95 -11.48
N SER A 95 -15.66 -11.45 -12.71
CA SER A 95 -14.79 -12.55 -13.12
C SER A 95 -13.30 -12.17 -13.07
N ALA A 96 -12.95 -10.93 -13.45
CA ALA A 96 -11.59 -10.44 -13.35
C ALA A 96 -11.13 -10.36 -11.89
N VAL A 97 -11.95 -9.78 -11.00
CA VAL A 97 -11.68 -9.72 -9.55
C VAL A 97 -11.50 -11.13 -8.97
N VAL A 98 -12.40 -12.08 -9.29
CA VAL A 98 -12.30 -13.47 -8.83
C VAL A 98 -10.98 -14.11 -9.27
N ASN A 99 -10.57 -13.90 -10.52
CA ASN A 99 -9.31 -14.45 -11.02
C ASN A 99 -8.11 -13.81 -10.31
N THR A 100 -8.06 -12.48 -10.24
CA THR A 100 -6.97 -11.73 -9.59
C THR A 100 -6.81 -12.11 -8.11
N VAL A 101 -7.91 -12.25 -7.37
CA VAL A 101 -7.86 -12.69 -5.96
C VAL A 101 -7.32 -14.10 -5.84
N ASN A 102 -7.78 -15.04 -6.66
CA ASN A 102 -7.33 -16.43 -6.58
C ASN A 102 -5.85 -16.59 -6.97
N GLU A 103 -5.38 -15.85 -7.97
CA GLU A 103 -3.96 -15.79 -8.34
C GLU A 103 -3.10 -15.25 -7.19
N CYS A 104 -3.57 -14.20 -6.52
CA CYS A 104 -2.90 -13.62 -5.36
C CYS A 104 -2.84 -14.60 -4.18
N LEU A 105 -3.98 -15.21 -3.82
CA LEU A 105 -4.08 -16.16 -2.72
C LEU A 105 -3.30 -17.46 -2.95
N ALA A 106 -3.08 -17.85 -4.21
CA ALA A 106 -2.20 -18.96 -4.55
C ALA A 106 -0.74 -18.70 -4.13
N GLU A 107 -0.31 -17.44 -4.07
CA GLU A 107 1.02 -17.04 -3.62
C GLU A 107 1.12 -16.81 -2.11
N ALA A 108 0.01 -16.90 -1.36
CA ALA A 108 0.01 -16.71 0.10
C ALA A 108 1.12 -17.51 0.85
N PRO A 109 1.44 -18.77 0.49
CA PRO A 109 2.53 -19.52 1.14
C PRO A 109 3.91 -18.89 0.98
N LYS A 110 4.15 -18.12 -0.09
CA LYS A 110 5.40 -17.34 -0.29
C LYS A 110 5.58 -16.31 0.82
N TYR A 111 4.48 -15.79 1.35
CA TYR A 111 4.44 -14.81 2.45
C TYR A 111 4.27 -15.47 3.83
N GLY A 112 4.31 -16.81 3.92
CA GLY A 112 4.05 -17.55 5.16
C GLY A 112 2.59 -17.47 5.62
N LEU A 113 1.66 -17.20 4.70
CA LEU A 113 0.22 -17.15 4.96
C LEU A 113 -0.46 -18.43 4.44
N GLN A 114 -1.64 -18.73 4.97
CA GLN A 114 -2.44 -19.86 4.48
C GLN A 114 -3.12 -19.50 3.16
N CYS A 115 -3.15 -20.44 2.23
CA CYS A 115 -3.96 -20.33 1.01
C CYS A 115 -5.30 -21.09 1.17
N PRO A 116 -6.34 -20.72 0.40
CA PRO A 116 -7.60 -21.46 0.38
C PRO A 116 -7.40 -22.92 -0.02
N LYS A 117 -8.11 -23.84 0.65
CA LYS A 117 -8.10 -25.28 0.28
C LYS A 117 -8.68 -25.54 -1.10
N LYS A 118 -9.54 -24.65 -1.59
CA LYS A 118 -10.19 -24.67 -2.90
C LYS A 118 -10.24 -23.24 -3.43
N VAL A 119 -10.18 -23.11 -4.75
CA VAL A 119 -10.40 -21.84 -5.46
C VAL A 119 -11.71 -21.21 -4.97
N LEU A 120 -11.65 -19.93 -4.61
CA LEU A 120 -12.81 -19.19 -4.13
C LEU A 120 -13.72 -18.84 -5.31
N GLY A 121 -14.99 -19.21 -5.20
CA GLY A 121 -16.01 -18.84 -6.17
C GLY A 121 -16.52 -17.41 -5.97
N THR A 122 -17.29 -16.93 -6.94
CA THR A 122 -17.89 -15.59 -6.95
C THR A 122 -18.60 -15.23 -5.64
N SER A 123 -19.44 -16.12 -5.10
CA SER A 123 -20.16 -15.84 -3.85
C SER A 123 -19.24 -15.63 -2.65
N GLN A 124 -18.11 -16.37 -2.59
CA GLN A 124 -17.15 -16.25 -1.49
C GLN A 124 -16.33 -14.96 -1.60
N ILE A 125 -16.03 -14.52 -2.82
CA ILE A 125 -15.36 -13.24 -3.08
C ILE A 125 -16.28 -12.07 -2.72
N LEU A 126 -17.55 -12.10 -3.15
CA LEU A 126 -18.54 -11.10 -2.76
C LEU A 126 -18.75 -11.07 -1.25
N GLU A 127 -18.79 -12.24 -0.59
CA GLU A 127 -18.87 -12.32 0.87
C GLU A 127 -17.66 -11.65 1.54
N ALA A 128 -16.44 -11.92 1.05
CA ALA A 128 -15.23 -11.29 1.58
C ALA A 128 -15.29 -9.76 1.45
N ILE A 129 -15.71 -9.22 0.30
CA ILE A 129 -15.87 -7.78 0.09
C ILE A 129 -16.97 -7.22 1.01
N SER A 130 -18.07 -7.94 1.19
CA SER A 130 -19.20 -7.49 2.03
C SER A 130 -18.87 -7.33 3.52
N ARG A 131 -17.81 -8.00 4.01
CA ARG A 131 -17.31 -7.84 5.39
C ARG A 131 -16.62 -6.50 5.63
N CYS A 132 -16.28 -5.77 4.57
CA CYS A 132 -15.62 -4.48 4.63
C CYS A 132 -16.60 -3.29 4.71
N ASN A 133 -17.75 -3.48 5.34
CA ASN A 133 -18.82 -2.50 5.45
C ASN A 133 -18.92 -1.83 6.84
N SER A 134 -17.89 -1.97 7.67
CA SER A 134 -17.90 -1.37 9.00
C SER A 134 -17.86 0.15 8.90
N THR A 135 -18.66 0.83 9.72
CA THR A 135 -18.59 2.29 9.90
C THR A 135 -17.50 2.70 10.90
N GLY A 136 -16.78 1.73 11.47
CA GLY A 136 -15.85 1.95 12.58
C GLY A 136 -16.58 2.35 13.87
N GLY A 137 -15.86 3.03 14.76
CA GLY A 137 -16.44 3.53 16.00
C GLY A 137 -15.40 3.94 17.04
N PRO A 138 -15.84 4.57 18.15
CA PRO A 138 -14.95 4.98 19.24
C PRO A 138 -14.50 3.82 20.14
N THR A 139 -15.10 2.64 20.02
CA THR A 139 -14.84 1.48 20.89
C THR A 139 -14.68 0.21 20.07
N GLY A 140 -13.84 -0.72 20.53
CA GLY A 140 -13.61 -2.00 19.88
C GLY A 140 -12.44 -1.96 18.90
N ARG A 141 -12.26 -3.06 18.14
CA ARG A 141 -11.17 -3.23 17.18
C ARG A 141 -11.69 -3.11 15.76
N HIS A 142 -11.09 -2.21 14.99
CA HIS A 142 -11.45 -1.95 13.60
C HIS A 142 -10.18 -1.95 12.75
N TRP A 143 -10.15 -2.78 11.73
CA TRP A 143 -9.18 -2.63 10.65
C TRP A 143 -9.67 -1.52 9.71
N VAL A 144 -8.74 -0.72 9.23
CA VAL A 144 -8.97 0.33 8.22
C VAL A 144 -8.08 0.03 7.04
N LEU A 145 -8.67 -0.02 5.85
CA LEU A 145 -8.00 -0.36 4.60
C LEU A 145 -8.30 0.70 3.55
N ASP A 146 -7.24 1.23 2.96
CA ASP A 146 -7.28 1.90 1.66
C ASP A 146 -6.55 0.99 0.66
N PRO A 147 -7.27 0.30 -0.24
CA PRO A 147 -6.68 -0.71 -1.10
C PRO A 147 -5.72 -0.12 -2.14
N VAL A 148 -5.99 1.08 -2.66
CA VAL A 148 -5.11 1.83 -3.58
C VAL A 148 -5.23 3.34 -3.32
N ASP A 149 -4.42 3.83 -2.39
CA ASP A 149 -4.26 5.27 -2.15
C ASP A 149 -3.42 5.89 -3.28
N GLY A 150 -3.96 6.90 -3.95
CA GLY A 150 -3.35 7.51 -5.14
C GLY A 150 -3.75 6.85 -6.46
N THR A 151 -5.03 6.56 -6.66
CA THR A 151 -5.65 6.00 -7.88
C THR A 151 -5.08 6.58 -9.20
N LEU A 152 -4.91 7.90 -9.31
CA LEU A 152 -4.37 8.52 -10.53
C LEU A 152 -2.92 8.12 -10.79
N GLY A 153 -2.11 8.03 -9.73
CA GLY A 153 -0.75 7.53 -9.83
C GLY A 153 -0.72 6.06 -10.21
N PHE A 154 -1.63 5.24 -9.68
CA PHE A 154 -1.79 3.84 -10.08
C PHE A 154 -2.06 3.70 -11.58
N VAL A 155 -3.03 4.44 -12.15
CA VAL A 155 -3.35 4.39 -13.58
C VAL A 155 -2.17 4.78 -14.46
N ARG A 156 -1.36 5.75 -14.00
CA ARG A 156 -0.23 6.29 -14.76
C ARG A 156 1.04 5.45 -14.69
N GLY A 157 1.09 4.47 -13.77
CA GLY A 157 2.33 3.77 -13.46
C GLY A 157 3.26 4.54 -12.50
N ASP A 158 2.74 5.60 -11.86
CA ASP A 158 3.45 6.44 -10.90
C ASP A 158 3.30 5.86 -9.47
N GLN A 159 3.51 6.70 -8.45
CA GLN A 159 3.40 6.31 -7.05
C GLN A 159 1.94 6.10 -6.62
N TYR A 160 1.73 5.06 -5.83
CA TYR A 160 0.50 4.75 -5.10
C TYR A 160 0.88 3.91 -3.88
N ALA A 161 -0.06 3.74 -2.95
CA ALA A 161 0.15 2.92 -1.77
C ALA A 161 -1.03 1.99 -1.48
N VAL A 162 -0.75 0.94 -0.72
CA VAL A 162 -1.75 0.11 -0.04
C VAL A 162 -1.63 0.40 1.45
N ALA A 163 -2.68 0.92 2.08
CA ALA A 163 -2.63 1.33 3.47
C ALA A 163 -3.52 0.43 4.35
N LEU A 164 -2.93 -0.21 5.36
CA LEU A 164 -3.64 -1.04 6.32
C LEU A 164 -3.31 -0.61 7.75
N GLY A 165 -4.33 -0.41 8.56
CA GLY A 165 -4.18 -0.05 9.97
C GLY A 165 -5.12 -0.81 10.88
N LEU A 166 -4.75 -0.91 12.17
CA LEU A 166 -5.64 -1.39 13.22
C LEU A 166 -5.89 -0.26 14.21
N ILE A 167 -7.17 0.01 14.45
CA ILE A 167 -7.67 0.92 15.46
C ILE A 167 -8.24 0.08 16.62
N GLU A 168 -7.84 0.37 17.85
CA GLU A 168 -8.47 -0.17 19.07
C GLU A 168 -8.92 1.01 19.94
N ASP A 169 -10.21 1.07 20.27
CA ASP A 169 -10.82 2.12 21.12
C ASP A 169 -10.49 3.54 20.66
N GLY A 170 -10.74 3.80 19.37
CA GLY A 170 -10.53 5.11 18.72
C GLY A 170 -9.06 5.50 18.53
N LYS A 171 -8.12 4.58 18.78
CA LYS A 171 -6.67 4.83 18.67
C LYS A 171 -6.06 3.94 17.61
N LEU A 172 -5.36 4.53 16.64
CA LEU A 172 -4.49 3.77 15.73
C LEU A 172 -3.36 3.11 16.54
N VAL A 173 -3.34 1.77 16.58
CA VAL A 173 -2.37 0.98 17.37
C VAL A 173 -1.24 0.40 16.53
N LEU A 174 -1.46 0.19 15.24
CA LEU A 174 -0.42 -0.11 14.25
C LEU A 174 -0.85 0.40 12.86
N GLY A 175 0.14 0.62 12.00
CA GLY A 175 -0.07 0.97 10.60
C GLY A 175 1.00 0.33 9.73
N VAL A 176 0.59 -0.08 8.53
CA VAL A 176 1.41 -0.69 7.49
C VAL A 176 1.09 0.00 6.17
N LEU A 177 2.11 0.50 5.49
CA LEU A 177 2.02 1.19 4.22
C LEU A 177 2.89 0.46 3.19
N GLY A 178 2.26 -0.10 2.18
CA GLY A 178 2.95 -0.72 1.05
C GLY A 178 3.08 0.28 -0.08
N CYS A 179 4.29 0.56 -0.54
CA CYS A 179 4.57 1.54 -1.59
C CYS A 179 5.23 0.83 -2.79
N PRO A 180 4.47 0.26 -3.74
CA PRO A 180 5.03 -0.70 -4.69
C PRO A 180 5.98 -0.10 -5.73
N ASN A 181 5.84 1.19 -6.01
CA ASN A 181 6.66 1.92 -6.98
C ASN A 181 7.73 2.81 -6.32
N TYR A 182 7.90 2.71 -4.99
CA TYR A 182 8.87 3.53 -4.27
C TYR A 182 10.31 3.23 -4.73
N PRO A 183 11.10 4.24 -5.13
CA PRO A 183 12.48 4.05 -5.55
C PRO A 183 13.41 3.83 -4.34
N MET A 184 13.85 2.60 -4.12
CA MET A 184 14.70 2.24 -2.97
C MET A 184 16.18 2.66 -3.10
N LYS A 185 16.62 3.14 -4.28
CA LYS A 185 17.99 3.64 -4.48
C LYS A 185 18.00 5.16 -4.49
N LYS A 186 18.89 5.77 -3.69
CA LYS A 186 19.08 7.24 -3.62
C LYS A 186 19.30 7.87 -5.00
N GLU A 187 20.04 7.20 -5.87
CA GLU A 187 20.29 7.64 -7.25
C GLU A 187 18.98 7.76 -8.05
N LEU A 188 17.99 6.89 -7.79
CA LEU A 188 16.70 6.89 -8.49
C LEU A 188 15.73 7.97 -8.01
N LEU A 189 15.89 8.46 -6.76
CA LEU A 189 15.12 9.61 -6.26
C LEU A 189 15.42 10.88 -7.07
N ASN A 190 16.68 11.05 -7.50
CA ASN A 190 17.09 12.17 -8.35
C ASN A 190 16.74 11.95 -9.83
N TYR A 191 16.65 10.70 -10.30
CA TYR A 191 16.28 10.37 -11.68
C TYR A 191 14.80 10.65 -12.01
N ASN A 192 13.90 10.50 -11.05
CA ASN A 192 12.47 10.76 -11.27
C ASN A 192 12.16 12.24 -11.53
N HIS A 193 13.02 13.18 -11.11
CA HIS A 193 12.91 14.58 -11.53
C HIS A 193 13.14 14.78 -13.04
N GLN A 194 13.89 13.88 -13.69
CA GLN A 194 14.34 14.05 -15.08
C GLN A 194 13.54 13.21 -16.10
N CYS A 195 12.84 12.15 -15.68
CA CYS A 195 11.99 11.34 -16.56
C CYS A 195 10.73 12.07 -17.07
N ASN A 196 10.31 13.17 -16.43
CA ASN A 196 9.24 14.01 -17.00
C ASN A 196 9.69 14.81 -18.23
N GLN A 197 10.96 14.75 -18.64
CA GLN A 197 11.45 15.40 -19.87
C GLN A 197 12.09 14.47 -20.90
N ILE A 198 12.50 13.24 -20.55
CA ILE A 198 13.18 12.35 -21.50
C ILE A 198 12.72 10.89 -21.31
N LYS A 199 12.03 10.34 -22.32
CA LYS A 199 11.77 8.89 -22.43
C LYS A 199 13.11 8.14 -22.52
N PRO A 200 13.41 7.18 -21.62
CA PRO A 200 14.62 6.37 -21.73
C PRO A 200 14.57 5.47 -22.97
N THR A 201 15.63 5.50 -23.78
CA THR A 201 15.76 4.77 -25.05
C THR A 201 16.13 3.28 -24.89
N SER A 202 16.24 2.78 -23.65
CA SER A 202 16.41 1.36 -23.36
C SER A 202 15.92 1.02 -21.96
N PRO A 203 15.31 -0.16 -21.75
CA PRO A 203 15.00 -0.63 -20.41
C PRO A 203 16.31 -0.92 -19.65
N PRO A 204 16.48 -0.42 -18.42
CA PRO A 204 17.56 -0.87 -17.54
C PRO A 204 17.57 -2.40 -17.37
N SER A 205 18.72 -2.98 -17.06
CA SER A 205 18.89 -4.41 -16.82
C SER A 205 18.08 -4.87 -15.59
N SER A 206 17.55 -6.11 -15.66
CA SER A 206 16.57 -6.67 -14.71
C SER A 206 17.00 -6.71 -13.24
N ASP A 207 18.30 -6.65 -12.94
CA ASP A 207 18.84 -6.85 -11.58
C ASP A 207 18.93 -5.56 -10.73
N ILE A 208 18.52 -4.40 -11.27
CA ILE A 208 18.76 -3.08 -10.62
C ILE A 208 17.50 -2.50 -9.96
N TRP A 209 16.30 -2.98 -10.29
CA TRP A 209 15.04 -2.52 -9.70
C TRP A 209 14.66 -3.30 -8.44
N GLN A 210 15.23 -2.96 -7.30
CA GLN A 210 14.50 -3.13 -6.04
C GLN A 210 13.44 -2.03 -5.99
N LYS A 211 12.30 -2.27 -6.64
CA LYS A 211 11.16 -1.36 -6.66
C LYS A 211 10.24 -1.71 -5.48
N GLY A 212 9.94 -0.68 -4.71
CA GLY A 212 8.93 -0.72 -3.67
C GLY A 212 9.40 -1.27 -2.33
N CYS A 213 8.62 -0.89 -1.32
CA CYS A 213 8.84 -1.29 0.06
C CYS A 213 7.53 -1.41 0.81
N VAL A 214 7.60 -2.03 1.99
CA VAL A 214 6.57 -1.96 3.02
C VAL A 214 7.16 -1.24 4.22
N MET A 215 6.50 -0.18 4.65
CA MET A 215 6.81 0.56 5.87
C MET A 215 5.78 0.22 6.94
N TYR A 216 6.19 0.13 8.19
CA TYR A 216 5.26 -0.18 9.27
C TYR A 216 5.72 0.37 10.62
N ALA A 217 4.75 0.67 11.47
CA ALA A 217 4.98 1.16 12.82
C ALA A 217 3.93 0.64 13.79
N ARG A 218 4.30 0.60 15.07
CA ARG A 218 3.41 0.22 16.16
C ARG A 218 3.40 1.29 17.23
N ARG A 219 2.22 1.61 17.73
CA ARG A 219 2.05 2.60 18.80
C ARG A 219 2.84 2.21 20.05
N GLY A 220 3.56 3.18 20.62
CA GLY A 220 4.29 3.01 21.89
C GLY A 220 5.68 2.37 21.77
N THR A 221 6.13 2.00 20.57
CA THR A 221 7.52 1.56 20.35
C THR A 221 8.47 2.73 20.11
N GLY A 222 7.97 3.84 19.55
CA GLY A 222 8.83 4.94 19.06
C GLY A 222 9.67 4.54 17.85
N GLN A 223 9.32 3.45 17.18
CA GLN A 223 10.07 2.85 16.08
C GLN A 223 9.16 2.62 14.87
N ALA A 224 9.66 2.98 13.70
CA ALA A 224 9.09 2.63 12.40
C ALA A 224 10.15 1.87 11.59
N TRP A 225 9.70 0.96 10.73
CA TRP A 225 10.56 0.02 10.02
C TRP A 225 10.19 -0.01 8.55
N MET A 226 11.15 -0.35 7.70
CA MET A 226 10.95 -0.52 6.26
C MET A 226 11.58 -1.84 5.79
N GLN A 227 10.90 -2.53 4.88
CA GLN A 227 11.37 -3.74 4.22
C GLN A 227 11.21 -3.59 2.69
N PRO A 228 12.19 -4.00 1.87
CA PRO A 228 12.01 -4.04 0.42
C PRO A 228 10.94 -5.09 0.05
N LEU A 229 10.20 -4.87 -1.05
CA LEU A 229 9.31 -5.90 -1.57
C LEU A 229 10.08 -7.16 -1.98
N ILE A 230 9.46 -8.33 -1.78
CA ILE A 230 10.03 -9.60 -2.23
C ILE A 230 9.71 -9.81 -3.72
N HIS A 231 10.71 -10.19 -4.51
CA HIS A 231 10.60 -10.35 -5.95
C HIS A 231 10.93 -11.80 -6.37
N GLY A 232 10.39 -12.22 -7.52
CA GLY A 232 10.61 -13.56 -8.06
C GLY A 232 10.18 -14.67 -7.10
N ASP A 233 11.00 -15.73 -6.98
CA ASP A 233 10.72 -16.90 -6.13
C ASP A 233 11.15 -16.72 -4.66
N THR A 234 11.59 -15.53 -4.28
CA THR A 234 12.07 -15.24 -2.93
C THR A 234 10.94 -15.36 -1.91
N LYS A 235 11.13 -16.14 -0.86
CA LYS A 235 10.16 -16.28 0.23
C LYS A 235 10.29 -15.12 1.22
N PHE A 236 9.17 -14.72 1.82
CA PHE A 236 9.15 -13.74 2.88
C PHE A 236 9.80 -14.30 4.14
N GLU A 237 10.79 -13.59 4.68
CA GLU A 237 11.44 -13.92 5.94
C GLU A 237 11.09 -12.88 7.01
N TRP A 238 10.51 -13.32 8.12
CA TRP A 238 10.19 -12.47 9.26
C TRP A 238 11.13 -12.75 10.42
N PRO A 239 11.70 -11.72 11.10
CA PRO A 239 11.65 -10.28 10.81
C PRO A 239 12.82 -9.76 9.92
N ASN A 240 13.55 -10.63 9.21
CA ASN A 240 14.98 -10.45 8.93
C ASN A 240 15.38 -9.64 7.68
N SER A 241 14.57 -8.68 7.23
CA SER A 241 15.00 -7.65 6.25
C SER A 241 14.56 -6.24 6.62
N ALA A 242 14.06 -6.04 7.86
CA ALA A 242 13.60 -4.76 8.34
C ALA A 242 14.76 -3.83 8.68
N THR A 243 14.74 -2.63 8.10
CA THR A 243 15.62 -1.54 8.47
C THR A 243 14.85 -0.54 9.32
N LEU A 244 15.40 -0.14 10.46
CA LEU A 244 14.82 0.91 11.29
C LEU A 244 14.84 2.22 10.50
N LEU A 245 13.70 2.88 10.40
CA LEU A 245 13.62 4.19 9.82
C LEU A 245 14.02 5.24 10.86
N GLN A 246 14.95 6.10 10.49
CA GLN A 246 15.47 7.17 11.33
C GLN A 246 15.40 8.48 10.56
N ALA A 247 15.20 9.57 11.29
CA ALA A 247 15.34 10.89 10.72
C ALA A 247 16.80 11.17 10.42
N SER A 248 17.03 11.88 9.30
CA SER A 248 18.36 12.35 8.98
C SER A 248 18.86 13.22 10.13
N PRO A 249 20.09 13.05 10.60
CA PRO A 249 20.70 13.96 11.58
C PRO A 249 21.11 15.30 10.93
N VAL A 250 20.78 15.51 9.66
CA VAL A 250 21.11 16.72 8.92
C VAL A 250 20.12 17.82 9.32
N ASP A 251 20.65 18.83 10.02
CA ASP A 251 19.90 19.98 10.49
C ASP A 251 19.90 21.15 9.48
N ASP A 252 20.62 21.01 8.35
CA ASP A 252 20.66 21.99 7.26
C ASP A 252 19.41 21.83 6.36
N PRO A 253 18.46 22.79 6.38
CA PRO A 253 17.23 22.70 5.59
C PRO A 253 17.49 22.65 4.08
N SER A 254 18.62 23.17 3.60
CA SER A 254 18.98 23.14 2.16
C SER A 254 19.26 21.73 1.64
N GLN A 255 19.52 20.78 2.53
CA GLN A 255 19.75 19.36 2.22
C GLN A 255 18.48 18.52 2.38
N ALA A 256 17.37 19.13 2.81
CA ALA A 256 16.09 18.43 2.93
C ALA A 256 15.56 18.05 1.54
N THR A 257 15.02 16.84 1.44
CA THR A 257 14.30 16.41 0.23
C THR A 257 12.84 16.80 0.37
N PHE A 258 12.35 17.68 -0.50
CA PHE A 258 10.94 18.09 -0.50
C PHE A 258 10.11 17.16 -1.38
N CYS A 259 8.92 16.79 -0.90
CA CYS A 259 7.92 16.08 -1.68
C CYS A 259 6.90 17.10 -2.20
N GLU A 260 6.89 17.33 -3.52
CA GLU A 260 5.90 18.19 -4.17
C GLU A 260 4.89 17.34 -4.96
N PRO A 261 3.60 17.70 -4.96
CA PRO A 261 2.61 17.00 -5.78
C PRO A 261 2.92 17.10 -7.28
N VAL A 262 2.76 16.01 -8.01
CA VAL A 262 3.07 15.96 -9.45
C VAL A 262 2.16 16.90 -10.27
N GLU A 263 0.96 17.22 -9.79
CA GLU A 263 0.02 18.10 -10.49
C GLU A 263 -0.08 19.49 -9.87
N LYS A 264 0.16 20.52 -10.69
CA LYS A 264 -0.03 21.94 -10.31
C LYS A 264 -1.46 22.33 -9.96
N ALA A 265 -2.44 21.53 -10.38
CA ALA A 265 -3.85 21.79 -10.13
C ALA A 265 -4.31 21.39 -8.72
N ASN A 266 -3.57 20.50 -8.03
CA ASN A 266 -4.01 19.91 -6.75
C ASN A 266 -3.26 20.48 -5.54
N SER A 267 -2.31 21.41 -5.75
CA SER A 267 -1.59 22.11 -4.68
C SER A 267 -1.03 23.44 -5.16
N ASN A 268 -0.95 24.42 -4.25
CA ASN A 268 -0.32 25.72 -4.54
C ASN A 268 1.20 25.62 -4.35
N HIS A 269 1.91 25.23 -5.41
CA HIS A 269 3.37 25.05 -5.40
C HIS A 269 4.15 26.30 -4.99
N LEU A 270 3.65 27.50 -5.32
CA LEU A 270 4.24 28.77 -4.90
C LEU A 270 4.11 28.99 -3.38
N PHE A 271 3.06 28.45 -2.76
CA PHE A 271 2.90 28.48 -1.31
C PHE A 271 3.85 27.49 -0.64
N THR A 272 4.05 26.29 -1.18
CA THR A 272 5.00 25.30 -0.65
C THR A 272 6.45 25.79 -0.74
N GLU A 273 6.83 26.40 -1.87
CA GLU A 273 8.13 27.05 -2.07
C GLU A 273 8.34 28.25 -1.12
N GLY A 274 7.29 29.06 -0.93
CA GLY A 274 7.27 30.14 0.05
C GLY A 274 7.35 29.66 1.51
N LEU A 275 6.75 28.51 1.83
CA LEU A 275 6.81 27.91 3.16
C LEU A 275 8.22 27.37 3.44
N ALA A 276 8.81 26.64 2.49
CA ALA A 276 10.16 26.09 2.59
C ALA A 276 11.20 27.21 2.83
N SER A 277 11.08 28.33 2.12
CA SER A 277 11.94 29.50 2.31
C SER A 277 11.65 30.28 3.61
N SER A 278 10.43 30.21 4.15
CA SER A 278 10.11 30.81 5.47
C SER A 278 10.57 29.96 6.66
N ILE A 279 10.61 28.63 6.53
CA ILE A 279 11.08 27.70 7.56
C ILE A 279 12.61 27.79 7.72
N GLU A 280 13.33 28.27 6.70
CA GLU A 280 14.75 28.64 6.79
C GLU A 280 15.04 29.73 7.84
N THR A 281 14.02 30.48 8.30
CA THR A 281 14.22 31.64 9.20
C THR A 281 13.70 31.49 10.63
N ASP A 282 12.88 30.49 10.96
CA ASP A 282 12.36 30.30 12.33
C ASP A 282 12.32 28.81 12.73
N LEU A 283 13.36 28.35 13.45
CA LEU A 283 13.41 27.05 14.10
C LEU A 283 13.29 27.20 15.63
N CYS A 284 12.07 27.12 16.14
CA CYS A 284 11.82 26.58 17.47
C CYS A 284 10.43 25.93 17.51
N GLU A 285 10.45 24.62 17.73
CA GLU A 285 9.31 23.73 18.01
C GLU A 285 8.36 23.42 16.84
N SER A 286 8.32 22.12 16.50
CA SER A 286 7.25 21.42 15.75
C SER A 286 7.49 21.15 14.25
N ILE A 287 8.48 20.32 13.90
CA ILE A 287 8.39 19.49 12.68
C ILE A 287 8.88 18.08 13.00
N ALA A 288 7.96 17.24 13.45
CA ALA A 288 8.12 15.78 13.46
C ALA A 288 7.20 15.23 12.37
N TRP A 289 7.65 15.20 11.11
CA TRP A 289 7.09 14.34 10.03
C TRP A 289 7.89 14.34 8.71
N LEU A 290 9.07 14.97 8.61
CA LEU A 290 9.68 15.21 7.28
C LEU A 290 11.14 14.84 7.07
N ASN A 291 11.79 14.14 7.98
CA ASN A 291 13.08 13.54 7.66
C ASN A 291 13.04 12.08 8.08
N MET A 292 13.09 11.19 7.09
CA MET A 292 13.42 9.78 7.28
C MET A 292 14.56 9.48 6.31
N GLN A 293 15.80 9.66 6.76
CA GLN A 293 16.98 9.13 6.08
C GLN A 293 17.99 8.63 7.13
N GLN A 294 18.61 7.50 6.80
CA GLN A 294 19.76 6.90 7.48
C GLN A 294 20.92 7.89 7.64
#